data_AF-A0A416U299-F1
#
_entry.id   AF-A0A416U299-F1
#
_cell.length_a   1.000
_cell.length_b   1.000
_cell.length_c   1.000
_cell.angle_alpha   90.00
_cell.angle_beta   90.00
_cell.angle_gamma   90.00
#
_symmetry.space_group_name_H-M   'P 1'
#
loop_
_entity.id
_entity.type
_entity.pdbx_description
1 polymer ?
#
loop_
_entity_poly.entity_id
_entity_poly.type
_entity_poly.pdbx_seq_one_letter_code
_entity_poly.pdbx_strand_id
1 'polypeptide(L)' 'MEDNVVCVIATEKHTGFIKTCTSCDRENANHYTKYYRSIGYNSRTVTYEELEQIHEKEKQEIDDRRIQEWLLAI' A
#
# COMPACT_ATOMS: atom_id res chain seq x y z
N MET A 1 -11.95 6.84 -21.49
CA MET A 1 -12.10 7.61 -20.24
C MET A 1 -11.47 6.79 -19.13
N GLU A 2 -10.14 6.76 -19.07
CA GLU A 2 -9.38 5.96 -18.09
C GLU A 2 -8.39 6.83 -17.29
N ASP A 3 -8.12 8.07 -17.73
CA ASP A 3 -7.07 8.95 -17.19
C ASP A 3 -7.35 9.62 -15.83
N ASN A 4 -8.50 9.34 -15.20
CA ASN A 4 -8.90 10.00 -13.95
C ASN A 4 -9.02 9.06 -12.73
N VAL A 5 -8.88 7.74 -12.93
CA VAL A 5 -8.93 6.78 -11.82
C VAL A 5 -7.55 6.67 -11.20
N VAL A 6 -7.49 6.85 -9.89
CA VAL A 6 -6.28 6.72 -9.08
C VAL A 6 -6.53 5.75 -7.93
N CYS A 7 -5.45 5.30 -7.29
CA CYS A 7 -5.55 4.46 -6.12
C CYS A 7 -5.07 5.21 -4.88
N VAL A 8 -5.84 5.23 -3.80
CA VAL A 8 -5.38 5.69 -2.50
C VAL A 8 -5.02 4.47 -1.67
N ILE A 9 -3.76 4.39 -1.25
CA ILE A 9 -3.30 3.33 -0.35
C ILE A 9 -3.30 3.82 1.09
N ALA A 10 -3.60 2.91 2.02
CA ALA A 10 -3.43 3.08 3.44
C ALA A 10 -2.40 2.07 3.95
N THR A 11 -1.31 2.58 4.54
CA THR A 11 -0.22 1.76 5.06
C THR A 11 -0.15 1.83 6.58
N GLU A 12 0.23 0.70 7.18
CA GLU A 12 0.48 0.61 8.62
C GLU A 12 1.73 1.44 8.98
N LYS A 13 1.67 2.16 10.11
CA LYS A 13 2.68 3.18 10.44
C LYS A 13 4.05 2.63 10.78
N HIS A 14 4.12 1.44 11.36
CA HIS A 14 5.32 0.82 11.88
C HIS A 14 6.01 -0.05 10.83
N THR A 15 5.23 -0.75 10.01
CA THR A 15 5.74 -1.69 9.02
C THR A 15 5.77 -1.10 7.62
N GLY A 16 4.96 -0.08 7.33
CA GLY A 16 4.85 0.50 5.99
C GLY A 16 4.05 -0.35 5.00
N PHE A 17 3.56 -1.53 5.41
CA PHE A 17 2.78 -2.40 4.54
C PHE A 17 1.37 -1.86 4.30
N ILE A 18 0.90 -2.01 3.08
CA ILE A 18 -0.47 -1.75 2.65
C ILE A 18 -1.42 -2.62 3.46
N LYS A 19 -2.41 -1.96 4.06
CA LYS A 19 -3.54 -2.62 4.73
C LYS A 19 -4.78 -2.62 3.85
N THR A 20 -4.96 -1.57 3.06
CA THR A 20 -6.08 -1.44 2.14
C THR A 20 -5.75 -0.44 1.05
N CYS A 21 -6.43 -0.56 -0.08
CA CYS A 21 -6.38 0.37 -1.18
C CYS A 21 -7.79 0.66 -1.68
N THR A 22 -8.04 1.90 -2.11
CA THR A 22 -9.32 2.33 -2.67
C THR A 22 -9.10 2.97 -4.02
N SER A 23 -9.69 2.36 -5.06
CA SER A 23 -9.79 2.96 -6.39
C SER A 23 -10.85 4.04 -6.37
N CYS A 24 -10.49 5.25 -6.79
CA CYS A 24 -11.40 6.40 -6.82
C CYS A 24 -10.94 7.41 -7.86
N ASP A 25 -11.84 8.34 -8.21
CA ASP A 25 -11.46 9.48 -9.04
C ASP A 25 -10.50 10.41 -8.29
N ARG A 26 -9.64 11.10 -9.05
CA ARG A 26 -8.66 12.06 -8.49
C ARG A 26 -9.30 13.13 -7.61
N GLU A 27 -10.54 13.54 -7.89
CA GLU A 27 -11.30 14.50 -7.08
C GLU A 27 -11.60 13.97 -5.67
N ASN A 28 -11.91 12.67 -5.56
CA ASN A 28 -12.23 12.01 -4.29
C ASN A 28 -10.99 11.48 -3.56
N ALA A 29 -9.84 11.39 -4.23
CA ALA A 29 -8.61 10.85 -3.63
C ALA A 29 -8.17 11.59 -2.36
N ASN A 30 -8.37 12.92 -2.29
CA ASN A 30 -8.04 13.71 -1.10
C ASN A 30 -8.96 13.39 0.08
N HIS A 31 -10.24 13.07 -0.16
CA HIS A 31 -11.18 12.66 0.87
C HIS A 31 -10.70 11.36 1.54
N TYR A 32 -10.41 10.33 0.75
CA TYR A 32 -9.90 9.05 1.25
C TYR A 32 -8.54 9.18 1.93
N THR A 33 -7.63 9.98 1.37
CA THR A 33 -6.31 10.20 1.96
C THR A 33 -6.43 10.81 3.37
N LYS A 34 -7.32 11.78 3.55
CA LYS A 34 -7.59 12.39 4.87
C LYS A 34 -8.26 11.40 5.83
N TYR A 35 -9.23 10.63 5.33
CA TYR A 35 -9.91 9.61 6.12
C TYR A 35 -8.94 8.56 6.68
N TYR A 36 -8.07 7.98 5.84
CA TYR A 36 -7.12 6.99 6.32
C TYR A 36 -6.11 7.57 7.31
N ARG A 37 -5.68 8.82 7.13
CA ARG A 37 -4.83 9.53 8.09
C ARG A 37 -5.54 9.78 9.42
N SER A 38 -6.82 10.11 9.41
CA SER A 38 -7.57 10.39 10.64
C SER A 38 -7.80 9.14 11.49
N ILE A 39 -7.93 7.97 10.87
CA ILE A 39 -8.06 6.68 11.58
C ILE A 39 -6.72 6.02 11.92
N GLY A 40 -5.60 6.71 11.69
CA GLY A 40 -4.29 6.32 12.20
C GLY A 40 -3.37 5.60 11.22
N TYR A 41 -3.72 5.51 9.93
CA TYR A 41 -2.81 4.99 8.90
C TYR A 41 -1.97 6.10 8.28
N ASN A 42 -0.85 5.71 7.66
CA ASN A 42 -0.24 6.54 6.64
C ASN A 42 -1.07 6.39 5.35
N SER A 43 -1.18 7.45 4.54
CA SER A 43 -1.94 7.36 3.29
C SER A 43 -1.40 8.31 2.23
N ARG A 44 -1.41 7.83 0.98
CA ARG A 44 -1.04 8.57 -0.22
C ARG A 44 -1.80 8.04 -1.44
N THR A 45 -1.98 8.91 -2.41
CA THR A 45 -2.45 8.54 -3.76
C THR A 45 -1.29 8.02 -4.58
N VAL A 46 -1.52 6.96 -5.35
CA VAL A 46 -0.57 6.29 -6.24
C VAL A 46 -1.25 5.92 -7.56
N THR A 47 -0.45 5.70 -8.60
CA THR A 47 -0.89 5.06 -9.84
C THR A 47 -1.00 3.54 -9.66
N TYR A 48 -1.61 2.84 -10.62
CA TYR A 48 -1.66 1.38 -10.60
C TYR A 48 -0.28 0.75 -10.81
N GLU A 49 0.57 1.35 -11.62
CA GLU A 49 1.97 0.90 -11.79
C GLU A 49 2.75 1.02 -10.48
N GLU A 50 2.59 2.12 -9.75
CA GLU A 50 3.19 2.29 -8.43
C GLU A 50 2.64 1.29 -7.42
N LEU A 51 1.33 1.01 -7.46
CA LEU A 51 0.69 0.02 -6.59
C LEU A 51 1.28 -1.38 -6.81
N GLU A 52 1.43 -1.80 -8.06
CA GLU A 52 2.03 -3.09 -8.42
C GLU A 52 3.48 -3.20 -7.92
N GLN A 53 4.28 -2.15 -8.12
CA GLN A 53 5.65 -2.11 -7.61
C GLN A 53 5.73 -2.19 -6.09
N ILE A 54 4.77 -1.61 -5.36
CA ILE A 54 4.73 -1.71 -3.90
C ILE A 54 4.38 -3.14 -3.49
N HIS A 55 3.38 -3.76 -4.11
CA HIS A 55 3.00 -5.13 -3.78
C HIS A 55 4.10 -6.14 -4.07
N GLU A 56 4.84 -6.00 -5.17
CA GLU A 56 5.96 -6.90 -5.47
C GLU A 56 7.08 -6.77 -4.41
N LYS A 57 7.37 -5.54 -3.96
CA LYS A 57 8.33 -5.31 -2.86
C LYS A 57 7.86 -5.94 -1.55
N GLU A 58 6.60 -5.77 -1.18
CA GLU A 58 6.04 -6.37 0.03
C GLU A 58 6.12 -7.90 0.00
N LYS A 59 5.81 -8.49 -1.16
CA LYS A 59 5.91 -9.93 -1.38
C LYS A 59 7.35 -10.41 -1.24
N GLN A 60 8.31 -9.72 -1.84
CA GLN A 60 9.73 -10.05 -1.71
C GLN A 60 10.20 -9.96 -0.25
N GLU A 61 9.82 -8.92 0.48
CA GLU A 61 10.17 -8.78 1.90
C GLU A 61 9.59 -9.91 2.76
N ILE A 62 8.36 -10.34 2.47
CA ILE A 62 7.74 -11.48 3.17
C ILE A 62 8.49 -12.78 2.85
N ASP A 63 8.80 -13.03 1.58
CA ASP A 63 9.52 -14.23 1.16
C ASP A 63 10.94 -14.26 1.75
N ASP A 64 11.66 -13.15 1.75
CA ASP A 64 12.98 -13.01 2.37
C ASP A 64 12.92 -13.29 3.87
N ARG A 65 11.94 -12.71 4.58
CA ARG A 65 11.73 -12.98 6.01
C ARG A 65 11.46 -14.46 6.28
N ARG A 66 10.63 -15.10 5.46
CA ARG A 66 10.35 -16.54 5.58
C ARG A 66 11.61 -17.36 5.34
N ILE A 67 12.42 -17.03 4.34
CA ILE A 67 13.70 -17.73 4.09
C ILE A 67 14.62 -17.59 5.30
N GLN A 68 14.75 -16.40 5.89
CA GLN A 68 15.57 -16.18 7.08
C GLN A 68 15.06 -16.98 8.29
N GLU A 69 13.75 -16.99 8.53
CA GLU A 69 13.14 -17.79 9.59
C GLU A 69 13.40 -19.30 9.40
N TRP A 70 13.35 -19.78 8.15
CA TRP A 70 13.66 -21.18 7.83
C TRP A 70 15.14 -21.51 8.03
N LEU A 71 16.05 -20.61 7.63
CA LEU A 71 17.50 -20.80 7.82
C LEU A 71 17.90 -20.81 9.29
N LEU A 72 17.24 -20.01 10.14
CA LEU A 72 17.50 -19.98 11.59
C LEU A 72 16.94 -21.19 12.34
N ALA A 73 16.05 -21.96 11.72
CA ALA A 73 15.42 -23.14 12.31
C ALA A 73 16.14 -24.47 12.01
N ILE A 74 17.24 -24.44 11.23
CA ILE A 74 18.09 -25.58 10.87
C ILE A 74 19.42 -25.49 11.63
#